data_AF-A0A973DRB3-F1
#
_entry.id   AF-A0A973DRB3-F1
#
_cell.length_a   1.000
_cell.length_b   1.000
_cell.length_c   1.000
_cell.angle_alpha   90.00
_cell.angle_beta   90.00
_cell.angle_gamma   90.00
#
_symmetry.space_group_name_H-M   'P 1'
#
loop_
_entity.id
_entity.type
_entity.pdbx_description
1 polymer ?
#
loop_
_entity_poly.entity_id
_entity_poly.type
_entity_poly.pdbx_seq_one_letter_code
_entity_poly.pdbx_strand_id
1 'polypeptide(L)'
;MQEGQRIVTEIQSAKNLVRAYQTDLEHASADTAEAALASYLTPDTFWRGMHPFHERTGPADIAQAFWTPLKNALTSLQRREDIFFAGLNEVDGFSGVWVASMGHFMGLFDAPFCGIRPTRRIAMVRYAEFCKVENGKITEQAMFVDLLHLMAQTDQYPLPGMTGAMLIQPGPRTHDGLLHRTQPDGEAEGRKTLALIGAMGQSIKDASTGQALAPEEELAQHWHDDMLWWGPAGIGATHTIKRYIEQHQRPFRTKLSNRRFNGHLARIGEGNYGGFFGWPNLTLHVSGDYLGLPATDMDADMRVVDIYRRAGDKLAENWIFIDILHFLNQQGRDILGDLKSQAG
;
A
#
# COMPACT_ATOMS: atom_id res chain seq x y z
N MET A 1 -15.33 6.22 -30.73
CA MET A 1 -15.75 7.32 -29.82
C MET A 1 -16.66 6.85 -28.69
N GLN A 2 -17.62 5.94 -28.93
CA GLN A 2 -18.52 5.46 -27.86
C GLN A 2 -17.82 4.66 -26.74
N GLU A 3 -16.88 3.78 -27.06
CA GLU A 3 -16.21 2.94 -26.05
C GLU A 3 -15.33 3.73 -25.08
N GLY A 4 -14.52 4.67 -25.59
CA GLY A 4 -13.68 5.53 -24.73
C GLY A 4 -14.53 6.38 -23.78
N GLN A 5 -15.67 6.90 -24.25
CA GLN A 5 -16.57 7.68 -23.40
C GLN A 5 -17.28 6.81 -22.34
N ARG A 6 -17.59 5.55 -22.67
CA ARG A 6 -18.11 4.57 -21.72
C ARG A 6 -17.10 4.28 -20.61
N ILE A 7 -15.84 3.97 -20.95
CA ILE A 7 -14.77 3.69 -19.98
C ILE A 7 -14.58 4.88 -19.03
N VAL A 8 -14.51 6.10 -19.57
CA VAL A 8 -14.39 7.32 -18.76
C VAL A 8 -15.55 7.47 -17.78
N THR A 9 -16.78 7.18 -18.22
CA THR A 9 -17.98 7.24 -17.37
C THR A 9 -17.96 6.18 -16.28
N GLU A 10 -17.51 4.97 -16.60
CA GLU A 10 -17.41 3.84 -15.67
C GLU A 10 -16.37 4.12 -14.57
N ILE A 11 -15.17 4.57 -14.97
CA ILE A 11 -14.12 5.00 -14.03
C ILE A 11 -14.63 6.12 -13.12
N GLN A 12 -15.30 7.14 -13.66
CA GLN A 12 -15.83 8.22 -12.85
C GLN A 12 -16.93 7.75 -11.88
N SER A 13 -17.77 6.82 -12.31
CA SER A 13 -18.81 6.24 -11.45
C SER A 13 -18.21 5.43 -10.30
N ALA A 14 -17.17 4.64 -10.57
CA ALA A 14 -16.43 3.90 -9.55
C ALA A 14 -15.77 4.83 -8.53
N LYS A 15 -15.15 5.92 -8.99
CA LYS A 15 -14.60 6.95 -8.09
C LYS A 15 -15.65 7.56 -7.19
N ASN A 16 -16.80 7.94 -7.75
CA ASN A 16 -17.89 8.54 -6.99
C ASN A 16 -18.42 7.57 -5.92
N LEU A 17 -18.58 6.29 -6.27
CA LEU A 17 -18.99 5.24 -5.34
C LEU A 17 -18.00 5.10 -4.19
N VAL A 18 -16.71 4.97 -4.48
CA VAL A 18 -15.66 4.78 -3.45
C VAL A 18 -15.53 6.01 -2.56
N ARG A 19 -15.64 7.23 -3.11
CA ARG A 19 -15.63 8.45 -2.29
C ARG A 19 -16.83 8.56 -1.37
N ALA A 20 -18.02 8.17 -1.85
CA ALA A 20 -19.22 8.11 -1.01
C ALA A 20 -19.07 7.08 0.11
N TYR A 21 -18.60 5.86 -0.23
CA TYR A 21 -18.22 4.82 0.73
C TYR A 21 -17.27 5.33 1.81
N GLN A 22 -16.16 5.97 1.42
CA GLN A 22 -15.17 6.47 2.36
C GLN A 22 -15.72 7.60 3.24
N THR A 23 -16.55 8.48 2.68
CA THR A 23 -17.21 9.57 3.43
C THR A 23 -18.17 9.00 4.47
N ASP A 24 -19.05 8.10 4.09
CA ASP A 24 -20.04 7.52 5.00
C ASP A 24 -19.37 6.68 6.08
N LEU A 25 -18.33 5.93 5.72
CA LEU A 25 -17.56 5.16 6.68
C LEU A 25 -16.78 6.04 7.65
N GLU A 26 -16.24 7.19 7.22
CA GLU A 26 -15.61 8.15 8.13
C GLU A 26 -16.62 8.65 9.19
N HIS A 27 -17.82 9.05 8.77
CA HIS A 27 -18.88 9.55 9.65
C HIS A 27 -19.52 8.48 10.54
N ALA A 28 -19.42 7.20 10.16
CA ALA A 28 -19.93 6.10 10.98
C ALA A 28 -19.19 5.98 12.32
N SER A 29 -19.90 5.60 13.38
CA SER A 29 -19.28 5.21 14.65
C SER A 29 -18.74 3.78 14.54
N ALA A 30 -18.09 3.30 15.60
CA ALA A 30 -17.68 1.90 15.69
C ALA A 30 -18.87 0.93 15.62
N ASP A 31 -20.04 1.33 16.14
CA ASP A 31 -21.28 0.53 16.16
C ASP A 31 -22.02 0.55 14.82
N THR A 32 -21.82 1.59 13.99
CA THR A 32 -22.50 1.74 12.70
C THR A 32 -21.61 1.47 11.49
N ALA A 33 -20.36 1.03 11.71
CA ALA A 33 -19.40 0.73 10.65
C ALA A 33 -19.89 -0.37 9.70
N GLU A 34 -20.47 -1.45 10.22
CA GLU A 34 -21.05 -2.53 9.40
C GLU A 34 -22.15 -2.00 8.46
N ALA A 35 -23.07 -1.21 9.00
CA ALA A 35 -24.18 -0.65 8.22
C ALA A 35 -23.66 0.26 7.09
N ALA A 36 -22.66 1.10 7.38
CA ALA A 36 -22.01 1.93 6.38
C ALA A 36 -21.35 1.08 5.29
N LEU A 37 -20.63 0.01 5.65
CA LEU A 37 -20.03 -0.91 4.66
C LEU A 37 -21.10 -1.59 3.80
N ALA A 38 -22.17 -2.11 4.40
CA ALA A 38 -23.23 -2.85 3.69
C ALA A 38 -23.98 -2.00 2.64
N SER A 39 -23.97 -0.67 2.78
CA SER A 39 -24.51 0.24 1.76
C SER A 39 -23.73 0.20 0.44
N TYR A 40 -22.43 -0.13 0.46
CA TYR A 40 -21.54 -0.03 -0.70
C TYR A 40 -20.92 -1.35 -1.15
N LEU A 41 -20.71 -2.27 -0.23
CA LEU A 41 -20.13 -3.59 -0.49
C LEU A 41 -21.21 -4.60 -0.90
N THR A 42 -20.80 -5.67 -1.58
CA THR A 42 -21.64 -6.86 -1.75
C THR A 42 -21.63 -7.72 -0.49
N PRO A 43 -22.66 -8.56 -0.25
CA PRO A 43 -22.67 -9.46 0.93
C PRO A 43 -21.49 -10.43 0.98
N ASP A 44 -20.91 -10.74 -0.17
CA ASP A 44 -19.80 -11.67 -0.39
C ASP A 44 -18.48 -10.95 -0.74
N THR A 45 -18.36 -9.64 -0.47
CA THR A 45 -17.12 -8.90 -0.78
C THR A 45 -15.90 -9.59 -0.21
N PHE A 46 -14.90 -9.84 -1.05
CA PHE A 46 -13.64 -10.43 -0.64
C PHE A 46 -12.65 -9.34 -0.25
N TRP A 47 -12.26 -9.32 1.03
CA TRP A 47 -11.41 -8.27 1.59
C TRP A 47 -10.06 -8.85 2.04
N ARG A 48 -8.97 -8.15 1.71
CA ARG A 48 -7.60 -8.52 2.06
C ARG A 48 -7.01 -7.47 2.99
N GLY A 49 -6.75 -7.82 4.25
CA GLY A 49 -6.09 -6.93 5.22
C GLY A 49 -4.72 -7.42 5.63
N MET A 50 -3.76 -6.51 5.77
CA MET A 50 -2.43 -6.83 6.32
C MET A 50 -2.54 -7.58 7.66
N HIS A 51 -1.50 -8.34 8.02
CA HIS A 51 -1.47 -9.01 9.32
C HIS A 51 -1.72 -8.00 10.46
N PRO A 52 -2.63 -8.31 11.41
CA PRO A 52 -3.24 -9.61 11.70
C PRO A 52 -4.65 -9.81 11.12
N PHE A 53 -5.10 -8.95 10.21
CA PHE A 53 -6.49 -8.94 9.76
C PHE A 53 -6.78 -10.04 8.74
N HIS A 54 -5.85 -10.29 7.82
CA HIS A 54 -5.95 -11.34 6.79
C HIS A 54 -7.23 -11.19 5.93
N GLU A 55 -7.61 -12.27 5.24
CA GLU A 55 -8.77 -12.33 4.39
C GLU A 55 -10.07 -12.34 5.21
N ARG A 56 -11.06 -11.56 4.76
CA ARG A 56 -12.40 -11.43 5.35
C ARG A 56 -13.46 -11.49 4.26
N THR A 57 -14.68 -11.86 4.64
CA THR A 57 -15.80 -11.92 3.68
C THR A 57 -17.02 -11.19 4.21
N GLY A 58 -17.45 -10.20 3.43
CA GLY A 58 -18.68 -9.46 3.67
C GLY A 58 -18.55 -8.35 4.72
N PRO A 59 -19.51 -7.40 4.73
CA PRO A 59 -19.43 -6.18 5.54
C PRO A 59 -19.26 -6.41 7.05
N ALA A 60 -19.96 -7.40 7.60
CA ALA A 60 -19.96 -7.68 9.05
C ALA A 60 -18.58 -8.14 9.55
N ASP A 61 -17.98 -9.13 8.89
CA ASP A 61 -16.66 -9.66 9.25
C ASP A 61 -15.57 -8.59 9.08
N ILE A 62 -15.65 -7.79 8.00
CA ILE A 62 -14.73 -6.67 7.76
C ILE A 62 -14.84 -5.60 8.86
N ALA A 63 -16.08 -5.22 9.24
CA ALA A 63 -16.31 -4.26 10.32
C ALA A 63 -15.72 -4.75 11.64
N GLN A 64 -16.08 -5.98 12.02
CA GLN A 64 -15.66 -6.58 13.28
C GLN A 64 -14.14 -6.75 13.36
N ALA A 65 -13.49 -7.18 12.28
CA ALA A 65 -12.06 -7.46 12.26
C ALA A 65 -11.20 -6.19 12.26
N PHE A 66 -11.60 -5.14 11.53
CA PHE A 66 -10.75 -3.98 11.26
C PHE A 66 -11.38 -2.65 11.71
N TRP A 67 -12.54 -2.29 11.17
CA TRP A 67 -13.07 -0.93 11.33
C TRP A 67 -13.58 -0.60 12.72
N THR A 68 -14.31 -1.51 13.35
CA THR A 68 -14.81 -1.32 14.72
C THR A 68 -13.64 -1.19 15.71
N PRO A 69 -12.63 -2.08 15.72
CA PRO A 69 -11.43 -1.90 16.55
C PRO A 69 -10.67 -0.60 16.25
N LEU A 70 -10.48 -0.24 14.97
CA LEU A 70 -9.76 0.98 14.58
C LEU A 70 -10.48 2.24 15.07
N LYS A 71 -11.80 2.32 14.89
CA LYS A 71 -12.62 3.48 15.31
C LYS A 71 -12.73 3.61 16.82
N ASN A 72 -12.69 2.51 17.56
CA ASN A 72 -12.62 2.53 19.02
C ASN A 72 -11.26 3.01 19.52
N ALA A 73 -10.18 2.62 18.83
CA ALA A 73 -8.82 2.98 19.20
C ALA A 73 -8.44 4.42 18.83
N LEU A 74 -8.74 4.83 17.59
CA LEU A 74 -8.52 6.17 17.06
C LEU A 74 -9.83 6.94 17.08
N THR A 75 -10.14 7.58 18.21
CA THR A 75 -11.33 8.42 18.33
C THR A 75 -11.16 9.70 17.50
N SER A 76 -12.27 10.32 17.10
CA SER A 76 -12.27 11.46 16.17
C SER A 76 -11.52 11.15 14.86
N LEU A 77 -11.66 9.92 14.36
CA LEU A 77 -11.01 9.42 13.15
C LEU A 77 -11.31 10.31 11.94
N GLN A 78 -10.29 10.65 11.19
CA GLN A 78 -10.34 11.34 9.91
C GLN A 78 -9.47 10.60 8.90
N ARG A 79 -9.93 10.48 7.66
CA ARG A 79 -9.15 10.04 6.52
C ARG A 79 -8.54 11.25 5.83
N ARG A 80 -7.21 11.35 5.89
CA ARG A 80 -6.41 12.35 5.18
C ARG A 80 -5.88 11.71 3.92
N GLU A 81 -6.63 11.83 2.85
CA GLU A 81 -6.27 11.29 1.54
C GLU A 81 -5.18 12.15 0.88
N ASP A 82 -4.12 11.49 0.42
CA ASP A 82 -2.96 12.12 -0.23
C ASP A 82 -2.91 11.78 -1.74
N ILE A 83 -3.34 10.56 -2.11
CA ILE A 83 -3.44 10.09 -3.50
C ILE A 83 -4.77 9.37 -3.69
N PHE A 84 -5.46 9.66 -4.79
CA PHE A 84 -6.68 9.00 -5.22
C PHE A 84 -6.76 8.96 -6.74
N PHE A 85 -6.92 7.77 -7.31
CA PHE A 85 -7.06 7.58 -8.76
C PHE A 85 -7.77 6.27 -9.06
N ALA A 86 -8.22 6.09 -10.30
CA ALA A 86 -8.87 4.85 -10.72
C ALA A 86 -8.52 4.51 -12.16
N GLY A 87 -8.56 3.22 -12.49
CA GLY A 87 -8.24 2.76 -13.84
C GLY A 87 -8.69 1.34 -14.12
N LEU A 88 -8.56 0.96 -15.37
CA LEU A 88 -8.72 -0.43 -15.80
C LEU A 88 -7.50 -1.24 -15.37
N ASN A 89 -7.73 -2.45 -14.87
CA ASN A 89 -6.69 -3.33 -14.37
C ASN A 89 -5.91 -4.01 -15.49
N GLU A 90 -4.62 -3.71 -15.64
CA GLU A 90 -3.76 -4.35 -16.64
C GLU A 90 -3.68 -5.88 -16.47
N VAL A 91 -3.76 -6.37 -15.23
CA VAL A 91 -3.59 -7.80 -14.91
C VAL A 91 -4.70 -8.66 -15.51
N ASP A 92 -5.93 -8.16 -15.57
CA ASP A 92 -7.09 -8.88 -16.13
C ASP A 92 -7.39 -8.51 -17.59
N GLY A 93 -6.39 -7.97 -18.30
CA GLY A 93 -6.55 -7.53 -19.68
C GLY A 93 -7.35 -6.25 -19.83
N PHE A 94 -7.34 -5.38 -18.81
CA PHE A 94 -8.05 -4.10 -18.76
C PHE A 94 -9.57 -4.24 -18.77
N SER A 95 -10.09 -5.24 -18.06
CA SER A 95 -11.52 -5.52 -17.96
C SER A 95 -12.13 -5.01 -16.65
N GLY A 96 -11.42 -5.11 -15.53
CA GLY A 96 -11.91 -4.68 -14.22
C GLY A 96 -11.57 -3.22 -13.90
N VAL A 97 -12.53 -2.48 -13.32
CA VAL A 97 -12.27 -1.13 -12.78
C VAL A 97 -11.89 -1.22 -11.31
N TRP A 98 -10.73 -0.65 -10.98
CA TRP A 98 -10.28 -0.49 -9.61
C TRP A 98 -10.04 0.97 -9.27
N VAL A 99 -10.28 1.31 -8.01
CA VAL A 99 -9.99 2.62 -7.42
C VAL A 99 -8.91 2.44 -6.36
N ALA A 100 -7.86 3.26 -6.40
CA ALA A 100 -6.81 3.30 -5.39
C ALA A 100 -6.91 4.60 -4.58
N SER A 101 -6.72 4.49 -3.27
CA SER A 101 -6.63 5.61 -2.32
C SER A 101 -5.45 5.35 -1.38
N MET A 102 -4.66 6.37 -1.06
CA MET A 102 -3.55 6.28 -0.13
C MET A 102 -3.44 7.57 0.68
N GLY A 103 -3.09 7.44 1.94
CA GLY A 103 -2.87 8.58 2.83
C GLY A 103 -2.75 8.12 4.28
N HIS A 104 -3.44 8.83 5.17
CA HIS A 104 -3.37 8.59 6.61
C HIS A 104 -4.75 8.57 7.26
N PHE A 105 -4.99 7.59 8.12
CA PHE A 105 -6.00 7.70 9.17
C PHE A 105 -5.42 8.47 10.34
N MET A 106 -6.06 9.55 10.74
CA MET A 106 -5.64 10.42 11.84
C MET A 106 -6.72 10.44 12.92
N GLY A 107 -6.33 10.37 14.18
CA GLY A 107 -7.26 10.46 15.30
C GLY A 107 -6.52 10.58 16.63
N LEU A 108 -7.27 10.58 17.73
CA LEU A 108 -6.71 10.47 19.07
C LEU A 108 -6.59 8.99 19.43
N PHE A 109 -5.38 8.53 19.74
CA PHE A 109 -5.14 7.14 20.08
C PHE A 109 -5.47 6.88 21.55
N ASP A 110 -6.75 6.61 21.83
CA ASP A 110 -7.35 6.58 23.17
C ASP A 110 -7.58 5.18 23.73
N ALA A 111 -7.65 4.15 22.88
CA ALA A 111 -7.79 2.75 23.29
C ALA A 111 -6.78 1.85 22.54
N PRO A 112 -6.42 0.67 23.09
CA PRO A 112 -5.47 -0.23 22.45
C PRO A 112 -5.91 -0.68 21.06
N PHE A 113 -4.95 -0.81 20.13
CA PHE A 113 -5.18 -1.35 18.78
C PHE A 113 -4.15 -2.41 18.46
N CYS A 114 -4.58 -3.63 18.11
CA CYS A 114 -3.68 -4.76 17.83
C CYS A 114 -2.66 -5.08 18.94
N GLY A 115 -2.95 -4.72 20.21
CA GLY A 115 -2.04 -4.86 21.34
C GLY A 115 -1.12 -3.66 21.58
N ILE A 116 -1.09 -2.68 20.66
CA ILE A 116 -0.35 -1.42 20.82
C ILE A 116 -1.09 -0.56 21.85
N ARG A 117 -0.37 -0.13 22.90
CA ARG A 117 -0.96 0.70 23.96
C ARG A 117 -1.22 2.14 23.48
N PRO A 118 -2.34 2.75 23.89
CA PRO A 118 -2.69 4.12 23.52
C PRO A 118 -1.79 5.16 24.19
N THR A 119 -1.61 6.31 23.53
CA THR A 119 -0.85 7.46 24.07
C THR A 119 -1.74 8.61 24.51
N ARG A 120 -3.05 8.57 24.17
CA ARG A 120 -4.00 9.68 24.32
C ARG A 120 -3.58 10.96 23.59
N ARG A 121 -2.80 10.80 22.53
CA ARG A 121 -2.30 11.89 21.66
C ARG A 121 -2.78 11.62 20.23
N ILE A 122 -2.61 12.62 19.38
CA ILE A 122 -2.76 12.43 17.93
C ILE A 122 -1.83 11.31 17.44
N ALA A 123 -2.36 10.43 16.59
CA ALA A 123 -1.62 9.41 15.87
C ALA A 123 -2.05 9.39 14.41
N MET A 124 -1.13 8.97 13.52
CA MET A 124 -1.37 8.82 12.09
C MET A 124 -1.00 7.41 11.63
N VAL A 125 -1.99 6.65 11.17
CA VAL A 125 -1.81 5.32 10.57
C VAL A 125 -1.83 5.48 9.06
N ARG A 126 -0.71 5.23 8.40
CA ARG A 126 -0.65 5.20 6.94
C ARG A 126 -1.56 4.11 6.40
N TYR A 127 -2.24 4.36 5.30
CA TYR A 127 -3.02 3.36 4.59
C TYR A 127 -2.81 3.41 3.08
N ALA A 128 -2.98 2.27 2.42
CA ALA A 128 -3.29 2.17 1.00
C ALA A 128 -4.46 1.20 0.81
N GLU A 129 -5.42 1.61 -0.02
CA GLU A 129 -6.68 0.92 -0.25
C GLU A 129 -6.91 0.75 -1.75
N PHE A 130 -7.22 -0.47 -2.18
CA PHE A 130 -7.67 -0.76 -3.55
C PHE A 130 -9.07 -1.36 -3.49
N CYS A 131 -10.01 -0.79 -4.24
CA CYS A 131 -11.41 -1.26 -4.33
C CYS A 131 -11.74 -1.64 -5.76
N LYS A 132 -12.14 -2.89 -6.00
CA LYS A 132 -12.73 -3.33 -7.27
C LYS A 132 -14.20 -2.94 -7.29
N VAL A 133 -14.64 -2.27 -8.35
CA VAL A 133 -16.03 -1.86 -8.50
C VAL A 133 -16.67 -2.62 -9.65
N GLU A 134 -17.76 -3.32 -9.37
CA GLU A 134 -18.56 -4.06 -10.34
C GLU A 134 -20.03 -3.79 -10.08
N ASN A 135 -20.79 -3.46 -11.13
CA ASN A 135 -22.24 -3.23 -11.05
C ASN A 135 -22.66 -2.23 -9.95
N GLY A 136 -21.87 -1.18 -9.74
CA GLY A 136 -22.17 -0.13 -8.75
C GLY A 136 -21.95 -0.56 -7.29
N LYS A 137 -21.24 -1.67 -7.05
CA LYS A 137 -20.87 -2.16 -5.73
C LYS A 137 -19.38 -2.47 -5.67
N ILE A 138 -18.82 -2.44 -4.45
CA ILE A 138 -17.46 -2.89 -4.21
C ILE A 138 -17.50 -4.40 -3.99
N THR A 139 -16.77 -5.17 -4.81
CA THR A 139 -16.76 -6.65 -4.76
C THR A 139 -15.46 -7.22 -4.20
N GLU A 140 -14.36 -6.48 -4.34
CA GLU A 140 -13.07 -6.81 -3.72
C GLU A 140 -12.43 -5.58 -3.11
N GLN A 141 -11.72 -5.79 -2.00
CA GLN A 141 -10.92 -4.75 -1.35
C GLN A 141 -9.56 -5.30 -0.91
N ALA A 142 -8.55 -4.44 -0.95
CA ALA A 142 -7.29 -4.66 -0.26
C ALA A 142 -6.93 -3.44 0.58
N MET A 143 -6.68 -3.64 1.87
CA MET A 143 -6.38 -2.60 2.86
C MET A 143 -5.03 -2.89 3.51
N PHE A 144 -4.07 -2.00 3.25
CA PHE A 144 -2.73 -2.06 3.79
C PHE A 144 -2.54 -0.93 4.78
N VAL A 145 -2.02 -1.22 5.97
CA VAL A 145 -1.73 -0.24 7.03
C VAL A 145 -0.34 -0.44 7.62
N ASP A 146 0.33 0.64 7.96
CA ASP A 146 1.67 0.57 8.57
C ASP A 146 1.57 0.55 10.11
N LEU A 147 1.38 -0.65 10.69
CA LEU A 147 1.30 -0.82 12.15
C LEU A 147 2.64 -0.59 12.85
N LEU A 148 3.77 -0.86 12.18
CA LEU A 148 5.10 -0.54 12.72
C LEU A 148 5.28 0.98 12.87
N HIS A 149 4.73 1.76 11.94
CA HIS A 149 4.71 3.22 12.04
C HIS A 149 3.86 3.71 13.23
N LEU A 150 2.74 3.04 13.55
CA LEU A 150 1.97 3.34 14.77
C LEU A 150 2.75 2.97 16.04
N MET A 151 3.40 1.81 16.06
CA MET A 151 4.27 1.39 17.19
C MET A 151 5.38 2.41 17.46
N ALA A 152 5.99 2.95 16.40
CA ALA A 152 7.04 3.95 16.54
C ALA A 152 6.55 5.30 17.07
N GLN A 153 5.31 5.69 16.78
CA GLN A 153 4.68 6.89 17.37
C GLN A 153 4.35 6.73 18.86
N THR A 154 4.43 5.50 19.39
CA THR A 154 3.96 5.15 20.74
C THR A 154 5.08 4.58 21.61
N ASP A 155 6.34 4.76 21.20
CA ASP A 155 7.54 4.23 21.88
C ASP A 155 7.48 2.70 22.10
N GLN A 156 6.80 1.98 21.19
CA GLN A 156 6.63 0.52 21.20
C GLN A 156 7.26 -0.14 19.95
N TYR A 157 8.21 0.54 19.30
CA TYR A 157 8.85 0.03 18.08
C TYR A 157 9.71 -1.21 18.38
N PRO A 158 9.47 -2.35 17.71
CA PRO A 158 10.04 -3.63 18.12
C PRO A 158 11.30 -4.05 17.35
N LEU A 159 11.67 -3.34 16.27
CA LEU A 159 12.78 -3.73 15.39
C LEU A 159 14.05 -2.91 15.68
N PRO A 160 15.22 -3.38 15.22
CA PRO A 160 16.45 -2.59 15.21
C PRO A 160 16.36 -1.33 14.35
N GLY A 161 17.47 -0.60 14.22
CA GLY A 161 17.54 0.62 13.41
C GLY A 161 17.14 0.41 11.94
N MET A 162 16.55 1.44 11.35
CA MET A 162 16.19 1.48 9.93
C MET A 162 17.36 2.01 9.09
N THR A 163 17.47 1.54 7.85
CA THR A 163 18.47 2.03 6.89
C THR A 163 18.08 3.37 6.26
N GLY A 164 16.78 3.60 6.06
CA GLY A 164 16.18 4.87 5.68
C GLY A 164 15.57 5.62 6.87
N ALA A 165 14.96 6.78 6.61
CA ALA A 165 14.39 7.64 7.63
C ALA A 165 12.90 7.33 7.87
N MET A 166 12.49 7.16 9.13
CA MET A 166 11.08 7.11 9.49
C MET A 166 10.51 8.52 9.61
N LEU A 167 9.47 8.83 8.83
CA LEU A 167 8.83 10.13 8.77
C LEU A 167 7.32 9.95 8.58
N ILE A 168 6.53 10.96 8.98
CA ILE A 168 5.20 11.14 8.39
C ILE A 168 5.42 11.44 6.91
N GLN A 169 4.92 10.56 6.05
CA GLN A 169 5.16 10.67 4.62
C GLN A 169 4.17 11.66 4.02
N PRO A 170 4.61 12.68 3.27
CA PRO A 170 3.67 13.58 2.63
C PRO A 170 3.02 12.90 1.43
N GLY A 171 1.90 13.46 0.99
CA GLY A 171 1.43 13.26 -0.37
C GLY A 171 2.41 13.81 -1.42
N PRO A 172 2.07 13.69 -2.71
CA PRO A 172 2.95 14.07 -3.80
C PRO A 172 3.36 15.54 -3.72
N ARG A 173 4.63 15.83 -4.05
CA ARG A 173 5.19 17.21 -4.05
C ARG A 173 4.35 18.19 -4.87
N THR A 174 3.67 17.71 -5.91
CA THR A 174 2.83 18.49 -6.83
C THR A 174 1.45 18.82 -6.28
N HIS A 175 1.03 18.20 -5.16
CA HIS A 175 -0.32 18.35 -4.58
C HIS A 175 -1.46 18.06 -5.57
N ASP A 176 -1.21 17.29 -6.63
CA ASP A 176 -2.16 16.91 -7.66
C ASP A 176 -2.56 15.43 -7.59
N GLY A 177 -2.29 14.76 -6.46
CA GLY A 177 -2.56 13.34 -6.24
C GLY A 177 -4.04 12.96 -6.14
N LEU A 178 -4.94 13.93 -5.98
CA LEU A 178 -6.38 13.71 -5.81
C LEU A 178 -7.14 13.86 -7.13
N LEU A 179 -7.19 12.77 -7.91
CA LEU A 179 -7.80 12.74 -9.25
C LEU A 179 -9.32 12.51 -9.12
N HIS A 180 -10.04 13.40 -8.43
CA HIS A 180 -11.48 13.21 -8.16
C HIS A 180 -12.37 13.44 -9.39
N ARG A 181 -11.93 14.31 -10.30
CA ARG A 181 -12.70 14.72 -11.48
C ARG A 181 -12.29 13.91 -12.69
N THR A 182 -13.19 13.87 -13.67
CA THR A 182 -12.92 13.29 -14.97
C THR A 182 -11.81 14.04 -15.67
N GLN A 183 -10.83 13.31 -16.20
CA GLN A 183 -9.74 13.83 -17.00
C GLN A 183 -9.87 13.28 -18.42
N PRO A 184 -10.05 14.12 -19.45
CA PRO A 184 -10.23 13.65 -20.83
C PRO A 184 -9.13 12.72 -21.35
N ASP A 185 -7.89 12.95 -20.92
CA ASP A 185 -6.68 12.22 -21.26
C ASP A 185 -6.17 11.31 -20.12
N GLY A 186 -6.89 11.25 -19.00
CA GLY A 186 -6.42 10.56 -17.79
C GLY A 186 -6.15 9.07 -18.02
N GLU A 187 -6.98 8.39 -18.81
CA GLU A 187 -6.76 6.98 -19.15
C GLU A 187 -5.51 6.81 -20.02
N ALA A 188 -5.38 7.62 -21.09
CA ALA A 188 -4.26 7.55 -22.02
C ALA A 188 -2.92 7.89 -21.35
N GLU A 189 -2.88 8.91 -20.47
CA GLU A 189 -1.71 9.23 -19.66
C GLU A 189 -1.42 8.16 -18.61
N GLY A 190 -2.48 7.56 -18.03
CA GLY A 190 -2.37 6.42 -17.14
C GLY A 190 -1.68 5.22 -17.79
N ARG A 191 -1.99 4.94 -19.08
CA ARG A 191 -1.29 3.91 -19.87
C ARG A 191 0.20 4.18 -20.02
N LYS A 192 0.60 5.43 -20.23
CA LYS A 192 2.03 5.81 -20.28
C LYS A 192 2.71 5.58 -18.94
N THR A 193 2.04 5.94 -17.84
CA THR A 193 2.53 5.70 -16.49
C THR A 193 2.70 4.19 -16.21
N LEU A 194 1.71 3.37 -16.57
CA LEU A 194 1.80 1.91 -16.44
C LEU A 194 2.91 1.30 -17.31
N ALA A 195 3.06 1.77 -18.56
CA ALA A 195 4.12 1.29 -19.44
C ALA A 195 5.52 1.56 -18.86
N LEU A 196 5.72 2.74 -18.25
CA LEU A 196 6.99 3.07 -17.57
C LEU A 196 7.24 2.18 -16.35
N ILE A 197 6.22 1.95 -15.51
CA ILE A 197 6.31 1.02 -14.36
C ILE A 197 6.64 -0.40 -14.85
N GLY A 198 6.01 -0.84 -15.93
CA GLY A 198 6.27 -2.15 -16.56
C GLY A 198 7.69 -2.27 -17.11
N ALA A 199 8.20 -1.24 -17.78
CA ALA A 199 9.57 -1.18 -18.28
C ALA A 199 10.60 -1.26 -17.14
N MET A 200 10.38 -0.53 -16.05
CA MET A 200 11.19 -0.62 -14.83
C MET A 200 11.16 -2.04 -14.24
N GLY A 201 9.98 -2.65 -14.15
CA GLY A 201 9.83 -4.03 -13.66
C GLY A 201 10.61 -5.05 -14.52
N GLN A 202 10.64 -4.85 -15.84
CA GLN A 202 11.43 -5.66 -16.76
C GLN A 202 12.94 -5.47 -16.53
N SER A 203 13.43 -4.23 -16.36
CA SER A 203 14.84 -3.98 -16.03
C SER A 203 15.27 -4.66 -14.71
N ILE A 204 14.40 -4.66 -13.69
CA ILE A 204 14.66 -5.36 -12.42
C ILE A 204 14.73 -6.88 -12.61
N LYS A 205 13.95 -7.43 -13.55
CA LYS A 205 13.96 -8.86 -13.91
C LYS A 205 15.25 -9.21 -14.65
N ASP A 206 15.65 -8.41 -15.63
CA ASP A 206 16.87 -8.61 -16.43
C ASP A 206 18.14 -8.53 -15.56
N ALA A 207 18.16 -7.59 -14.60
CA ALA A 207 19.23 -7.50 -13.60
C ALA A 207 19.35 -8.77 -12.74
N SER A 208 18.24 -9.46 -12.46
CA SER A 208 18.25 -10.73 -11.70
C SER A 208 18.62 -11.97 -12.51
N THR A 209 18.67 -11.88 -13.84
CA THR A 209 19.04 -13.00 -14.73
C THR A 209 20.44 -12.84 -15.33
N GLY A 210 21.22 -11.85 -14.88
CA GLY A 210 22.61 -11.66 -15.27
C GLY A 210 22.85 -10.71 -16.45
N GLN A 211 21.81 -10.03 -16.95
CA GLN A 211 21.91 -8.95 -17.95
C GLN A 211 21.97 -7.59 -17.26
N ALA A 212 22.83 -7.45 -16.25
CA ALA A 212 22.78 -6.33 -15.32
C ALA A 212 23.67 -5.16 -15.77
N LEU A 213 23.04 -3.99 -15.96
CA LEU A 213 23.73 -2.71 -15.82
C LEU A 213 24.16 -2.51 -14.36
N ALA A 214 25.03 -1.53 -14.10
CA ALA A 214 25.27 -1.13 -12.72
C ALA A 214 23.96 -0.64 -12.07
N PRO A 215 23.73 -0.84 -10.76
CA PRO A 215 22.49 -0.46 -10.10
C PRO A 215 22.05 1.00 -10.34
N GLU A 216 23.01 1.92 -10.43
CA GLU A 216 22.78 3.34 -10.69
C GLU A 216 22.29 3.57 -12.14
N GLU A 217 22.92 2.90 -13.12
CA GLU A 217 22.53 2.93 -14.53
C GLU A 217 21.19 2.25 -14.79
N GLU A 218 20.90 1.16 -14.07
CA GLU A 218 19.60 0.46 -14.10
C GLU A 218 18.47 1.42 -13.68
N LEU A 219 18.64 2.09 -12.53
CA LEU A 219 17.61 3.00 -12.01
C LEU A 219 17.50 4.28 -12.83
N ALA A 220 18.62 4.83 -13.32
CA ALA A 220 18.64 6.07 -14.09
C ALA A 220 17.90 5.99 -15.44
N GLN A 221 17.57 4.79 -15.93
CA GLN A 221 16.70 4.63 -17.10
C GLN A 221 15.28 5.11 -16.84
N HIS A 222 14.73 4.82 -15.65
CA HIS A 222 13.30 4.97 -15.37
C HIS A 222 13.01 5.99 -14.28
N TRP A 223 14.01 6.36 -13.48
CA TRP A 223 13.87 7.28 -12.35
C TRP A 223 14.59 8.60 -12.59
N HIS A 224 14.04 9.66 -11.98
CA HIS A 224 14.78 10.89 -11.74
C HIS A 224 15.91 10.66 -10.73
N ASP A 225 17.02 11.37 -10.88
CA ASP A 225 18.20 11.20 -10.02
C ASP A 225 17.91 11.55 -8.55
N ASP A 226 16.97 12.48 -8.33
CA ASP A 226 16.47 12.94 -7.03
C ASP A 226 15.19 12.19 -6.58
N MET A 227 14.93 11.00 -7.11
CA MET A 227 13.73 10.24 -6.78
C MET A 227 13.54 10.02 -5.26
N LEU A 228 12.27 9.96 -4.85
CA LEU A 228 11.87 9.67 -3.48
C LEU A 228 11.22 8.29 -3.39
N TRP A 229 11.72 7.50 -2.45
CA TRP A 229 11.13 6.22 -2.09
C TRP A 229 10.61 6.30 -0.66
N TRP A 230 9.29 6.38 -0.52
CA TRP A 230 8.58 6.49 0.74
C TRP A 230 8.28 5.09 1.32
N GLY A 231 9.32 4.47 1.87
CA GLY A 231 9.30 3.12 2.42
C GLY A 231 8.54 2.95 3.73
N PRO A 232 8.01 1.75 4.04
CA PRO A 232 7.34 1.46 5.31
C PRO A 232 8.29 1.54 6.51
N ALA A 233 7.73 1.75 7.70
CA ALA A 233 8.49 1.62 8.94
C ALA A 233 9.06 0.18 9.05
N GLY A 234 10.32 0.07 9.44
CA GLY A 234 11.13 -1.15 9.25
C GLY A 234 12.26 -0.93 8.26
N ILE A 235 12.00 -0.19 7.18
CA ILE A 235 13.00 0.17 6.17
C ILE A 235 13.24 1.68 6.17
N GLY A 236 12.17 2.48 6.18
CA GLY A 236 12.22 3.93 6.15
C GLY A 236 12.33 4.51 4.73
N ALA A 237 12.13 5.82 4.62
CA ALA A 237 12.19 6.58 3.38
C ALA A 237 13.63 6.90 2.95
N THR A 238 13.83 7.02 1.63
CA THR A 238 15.14 7.33 1.01
C THR A 238 14.97 8.41 -0.06
N HIS A 239 16.05 9.12 -0.38
CA HIS A 239 16.04 10.23 -1.34
C HIS A 239 17.30 10.21 -2.21
N THR A 240 17.13 10.33 -3.52
CA THR A 240 18.12 10.08 -4.59
C THR A 240 18.35 8.60 -4.90
N ILE A 241 18.70 8.31 -6.16
CA ILE A 241 19.08 6.95 -6.61
C ILE A 241 20.17 6.35 -5.71
N LYS A 242 21.23 7.11 -5.41
CA LYS A 242 22.36 6.62 -4.63
C LYS A 242 21.95 6.15 -3.23
N ARG A 243 21.11 6.91 -2.53
CA ARG A 243 20.66 6.53 -1.18
C ARG A 243 19.59 5.46 -1.23
N TYR A 244 18.72 5.44 -2.23
CA TYR A 244 17.81 4.30 -2.45
C TYR A 244 18.59 2.99 -2.62
N ILE A 245 19.68 2.99 -3.38
CA ILE A 245 20.53 1.81 -3.56
C ILE A 245 21.13 1.38 -2.22
N GLU A 246 21.77 2.29 -1.51
CA GLU A 246 22.45 2.00 -0.25
C GLU A 246 21.47 1.53 0.84
N GLN A 247 20.31 2.16 0.94
CA GLN A 247 19.41 2.01 2.07
C GLN A 247 18.29 0.99 1.82
N HIS A 248 17.91 0.71 0.58
CA HIS A 248 16.86 -0.25 0.27
C HIS A 248 17.29 -1.33 -0.73
N GLN A 249 17.67 -0.94 -1.95
CA GLN A 249 17.88 -1.91 -3.04
C GLN A 249 19.01 -2.91 -2.72
N ARG A 250 20.16 -2.43 -2.21
CA ARG A 250 21.31 -3.29 -1.87
C ARG A 250 20.99 -4.19 -0.68
N PRO A 251 20.46 -3.70 0.46
CA PRO A 251 19.98 -4.60 1.53
C PRO A 251 19.01 -5.66 1.00
N PHE A 252 18.01 -5.26 0.20
CA PHE A 252 17.04 -6.18 -0.37
C PHE A 252 17.68 -7.24 -1.27
N ARG A 253 18.59 -6.85 -2.17
CA ARG A 253 19.25 -7.77 -3.13
C ARG A 253 20.33 -8.65 -2.50
N THR A 254 20.91 -8.27 -1.37
CA THR A 254 22.07 -8.97 -0.77
C THR A 254 21.75 -9.71 0.52
N LYS A 255 20.63 -9.40 1.17
CA LYS A 255 20.18 -10.05 2.41
C LYS A 255 18.97 -10.96 2.21
N LEU A 256 18.39 -10.95 1.01
CA LEU A 256 17.30 -11.83 0.60
C LEU A 256 17.71 -12.52 -0.71
N SER A 257 17.44 -13.81 -0.81
CA SER A 257 17.77 -14.64 -1.96
C SER A 257 16.55 -15.43 -2.45
N ASN A 258 16.72 -16.23 -3.49
CA ASN A 258 15.68 -17.09 -4.08
C ASN A 258 14.36 -16.36 -4.37
N ARG A 259 14.47 -15.10 -4.83
CA ARG A 259 13.32 -14.23 -5.10
C ARG A 259 12.40 -14.87 -6.15
N ARG A 260 11.21 -15.28 -5.72
CA ARG A 260 10.10 -15.70 -6.58
C ARG A 260 9.08 -14.58 -6.67
N PHE A 261 8.72 -14.19 -7.89
CA PHE A 261 7.67 -13.22 -8.14
C PHE A 261 6.34 -13.95 -8.37
N ASN A 262 5.35 -13.66 -7.53
CA ASN A 262 4.06 -14.35 -7.52
C ASN A 262 2.98 -13.61 -8.32
N GLY A 263 3.28 -12.40 -8.81
CA GLY A 263 2.37 -11.60 -9.62
C GLY A 263 1.63 -10.53 -8.82
N HIS A 264 0.98 -9.64 -9.56
CA HIS A 264 0.09 -8.61 -9.02
C HIS A 264 -1.35 -9.06 -9.17
N LEU A 265 -2.25 -8.58 -8.31
CA LEU A 265 -3.70 -8.79 -8.45
C LEU A 265 -4.37 -7.62 -9.17
N ALA A 266 -3.93 -6.40 -8.87
CA ALA A 266 -4.32 -5.22 -9.61
C ALA A 266 -3.09 -4.40 -10.00
N ARG A 267 -3.13 -3.82 -11.19
CA ARG A 267 -2.21 -2.78 -11.66
C ARG A 267 -3.01 -1.77 -12.48
N ILE A 268 -3.13 -0.56 -11.95
CA ILE A 268 -3.97 0.51 -12.53
C ILE A 268 -3.20 1.81 -12.65
N GLY A 269 -3.63 2.68 -13.55
CA GLY A 269 -3.03 4.00 -13.74
C GLY A 269 -4.02 5.03 -14.27
N GLU A 270 -3.80 6.28 -13.88
CA GLU A 270 -4.55 7.44 -14.32
C GLU A 270 -3.68 8.69 -14.27
N GLY A 271 -3.61 9.44 -15.36
CA GLY A 271 -2.76 10.61 -15.46
C GLY A 271 -1.29 10.25 -15.19
N ASN A 272 -0.67 10.99 -14.29
CA ASN A 272 0.71 10.77 -13.85
C ASN A 272 0.84 9.75 -12.70
N TYR A 273 -0.26 9.10 -12.29
CA TYR A 273 -0.27 8.17 -11.17
C TYR A 273 -0.53 6.75 -11.63
N GLY A 274 0.12 5.80 -10.96
CA GLY A 274 -0.06 4.39 -11.21
C GLY A 274 0.32 3.58 -10.00
N GLY A 275 -0.22 2.39 -9.86
CA GLY A 275 0.09 1.55 -8.71
C GLY A 275 -0.38 0.12 -8.89
N PHE A 276 0.10 -0.73 -8.01
CA PHE A 276 -0.25 -2.13 -7.97
C PHE A 276 -0.23 -2.67 -6.54
N PHE A 277 -0.84 -3.84 -6.36
CA PHE A 277 -0.63 -4.64 -5.17
C PHE A 277 -0.53 -6.14 -5.50
N GLY A 278 0.19 -6.87 -4.65
CA GLY A 278 0.35 -8.33 -4.71
C GLY A 278 0.08 -9.00 -3.37
N TRP A 279 -0.47 -10.21 -3.39
CA TRP A 279 -0.97 -10.91 -2.20
C TRP A 279 -0.79 -12.45 -2.26
N PRO A 280 0.41 -12.99 -1.97
CA PRO A 280 1.67 -12.25 -1.81
C PRO A 280 2.25 -11.81 -3.16
N ASN A 281 3.06 -10.76 -3.15
CA ASN A 281 3.76 -10.25 -4.34
C ASN A 281 5.05 -11.05 -4.61
N LEU A 282 5.76 -11.41 -3.54
CA LEU A 282 7.05 -12.08 -3.59
C LEU A 282 7.10 -13.21 -2.55
N THR A 283 7.89 -14.24 -2.83
CA THR A 283 8.42 -15.17 -1.83
C THR A 283 9.93 -15.08 -1.83
N LEU A 284 10.55 -14.97 -0.66
CA LEU A 284 11.96 -14.65 -0.48
C LEU A 284 12.57 -15.56 0.59
N HIS A 285 13.83 -15.95 0.38
CA HIS A 285 14.62 -16.65 1.39
C HIS A 285 15.48 -15.65 2.18
N VAL A 286 15.44 -15.70 3.52
CA VAL A 286 16.11 -14.70 4.38
C VAL A 286 17.57 -15.09 4.64
N SER A 287 18.40 -14.95 3.61
CA SER A 287 19.81 -15.39 3.60
C SER A 287 20.79 -14.49 4.36
N GLY A 288 20.38 -13.30 4.80
CA GLY A 288 21.23 -12.37 5.52
C GLY A 288 20.45 -11.50 6.49
N ASP A 289 21.17 -10.58 7.15
CA ASP A 289 20.61 -9.74 8.21
C ASP A 289 19.66 -8.63 7.70
N TYR A 290 18.51 -9.01 7.16
CA TYR A 290 17.49 -8.09 6.65
C TYR A 290 16.70 -7.45 7.80
N LEU A 291 16.38 -6.15 7.70
CA LEU A 291 15.77 -5.34 8.78
C LEU A 291 16.59 -5.32 10.09
N GLY A 292 17.89 -5.61 10.02
CA GLY A 292 18.76 -5.72 11.19
C GLY A 292 18.53 -6.99 12.02
N LEU A 293 17.72 -7.93 11.53
CA LEU A 293 17.46 -9.21 12.18
C LEU A 293 18.31 -10.31 11.56
N PRO A 294 18.80 -11.29 12.33
CA PRO A 294 19.61 -12.38 11.79
C PRO A 294 18.89 -13.15 10.68
N ALA A 295 19.67 -13.63 9.72
CA ALA A 295 19.23 -14.58 8.69
C ALA A 295 18.41 -15.73 9.28
N THR A 296 17.46 -16.25 8.51
CA THR A 296 16.68 -17.44 8.87
C THR A 296 16.70 -18.41 7.70
N ASP A 297 16.68 -19.72 7.98
CA ASP A 297 16.59 -20.76 6.94
C ASP A 297 15.13 -20.97 6.48
N MET A 298 14.36 -19.88 6.40
CA MET A 298 12.93 -19.90 6.07
C MET A 298 12.67 -19.05 4.83
N ASP A 299 11.78 -19.57 3.99
CA ASP A 299 11.13 -18.79 2.94
C ASP A 299 9.96 -18.02 3.58
N ALA A 300 9.80 -16.76 3.20
CA ALA A 300 8.71 -15.91 3.66
C ALA A 300 8.11 -15.07 2.52
N ASP A 301 6.80 -14.94 2.58
CA ASP A 301 5.97 -14.19 1.64
C ASP A 301 5.91 -12.71 2.02
N MET A 302 6.04 -11.84 1.02
CA MET A 302 5.80 -10.41 1.15
C MET A 302 4.56 -9.99 0.38
N ARG A 303 3.60 -9.42 1.10
CA ARG A 303 2.46 -8.68 0.54
C ARG A 303 2.85 -7.22 0.40
N VAL A 304 2.64 -6.64 -0.77
CA VAL A 304 3.21 -5.33 -1.13
C VAL A 304 2.21 -4.48 -1.91
N VAL A 305 2.20 -3.18 -1.62
CA VAL A 305 1.64 -2.12 -2.47
C VAL A 305 2.74 -1.20 -2.91
N ASP A 306 2.68 -0.82 -4.18
CA ASP A 306 3.47 0.28 -4.72
C ASP A 306 2.54 1.29 -5.41
N ILE A 307 2.67 2.57 -5.05
CA ILE A 307 2.01 3.68 -5.73
C ILE A 307 3.09 4.63 -6.23
N TYR A 308 2.99 5.07 -7.47
CA TYR A 308 4.00 5.84 -8.18
C TYR A 308 3.43 7.16 -8.69
N ARG A 309 4.31 8.17 -8.76
CA ARG A 309 4.11 9.37 -9.57
C ARG A 309 5.16 9.44 -10.67
N ARG A 310 4.70 9.59 -11.91
CA ARG A 310 5.49 9.94 -13.08
C ARG A 310 5.64 11.45 -13.20
N ALA A 311 6.82 11.91 -13.63
CA ALA A 311 7.13 13.28 -13.98
C ALA A 311 7.82 13.29 -15.34
N GLY A 312 7.09 13.70 -16.38
CA GLY A 312 7.58 13.58 -17.76
C GLY A 312 7.68 12.11 -18.17
N ASP A 313 8.87 11.69 -18.58
CA ASP A 313 9.21 10.34 -19.05
C ASP A 313 9.79 9.44 -17.95
N LYS A 314 9.92 9.94 -16.71
CA LYS A 314 10.54 9.22 -15.58
C LYS A 314 9.65 9.19 -14.34
N LEU A 315 9.88 8.22 -13.46
CA LEU A 315 9.30 8.11 -12.14
C LEU A 315 10.03 9.06 -11.18
N ALA A 316 9.27 9.74 -10.32
CA ALA A 316 9.80 10.75 -9.39
C ALA A 316 9.57 10.38 -7.92
N GLU A 317 8.40 9.83 -7.59
CA GLU A 317 8.04 9.47 -6.22
C GLU A 317 7.34 8.11 -6.19
N ASN A 318 7.55 7.38 -5.10
CA ASN A 318 6.90 6.10 -4.88
C ASN A 318 6.63 5.80 -3.41
N TRP A 319 5.37 5.50 -3.10
CA TRP A 319 4.87 5.16 -1.77
C TRP A 319 4.68 3.66 -1.67
N ILE A 320 5.35 3.07 -0.69
CA ILE A 320 5.38 1.62 -0.50
C ILE A 320 4.74 1.22 0.81
N PHE A 321 4.01 0.10 0.76
CA PHE A 321 3.56 -0.64 1.93
C PHE A 321 4.02 -2.10 1.79
N ILE A 322 4.66 -2.62 2.83
CA ILE A 322 5.05 -4.03 2.92
C ILE A 322 4.50 -4.56 4.22
N ASP A 323 3.85 -5.72 4.18
CA ASP A 323 3.33 -6.39 5.38
C ASP A 323 4.49 -7.02 6.17
N ILE A 324 5.32 -6.17 6.77
CA ILE A 324 6.55 -6.59 7.47
C ILE A 324 6.20 -7.47 8.66
N LEU A 325 5.09 -7.19 9.35
CA LEU A 325 4.64 -8.02 10.47
C LEU A 325 4.27 -9.43 9.99
N HIS A 326 3.58 -9.57 8.85
CA HIS A 326 3.35 -10.89 8.24
C HIS A 326 4.65 -11.59 7.86
N PHE A 327 5.57 -10.86 7.20
CA PHE A 327 6.85 -11.40 6.77
C PHE A 327 7.67 -11.95 7.96
N LEU A 328 7.67 -11.23 9.08
CA LEU A 328 8.34 -11.65 10.32
C LEU A 328 7.59 -12.79 11.01
N ASN A 329 6.26 -12.78 11.02
CA ASN A 329 5.45 -13.85 11.60
C ASN A 329 5.68 -15.19 10.89
N GLN A 330 5.82 -15.20 9.55
CA GLN A 330 6.19 -16.42 8.81
C GLN A 330 7.58 -16.97 9.18
N GLN A 331 8.45 -16.13 9.74
CA GLN A 331 9.75 -16.51 10.27
C GLN A 331 9.72 -16.84 11.77
N GLY A 332 8.53 -17.08 12.34
CA GLY A 332 8.37 -17.42 13.75
C GLY A 332 8.54 -16.26 14.72
N ARG A 333 8.47 -15.00 14.25
CA ARG A 333 8.56 -13.80 15.09
C ARG A 333 7.19 -13.12 15.19
N ASP A 334 6.41 -13.47 16.22
CA ASP A 334 5.09 -12.89 16.48
C ASP A 334 5.17 -11.59 17.30
N ILE A 335 5.50 -10.50 16.59
CA ILE A 335 5.65 -9.17 17.18
C ILE A 335 4.36 -8.67 17.87
N LEU A 336 3.19 -8.95 17.30
CA LEU A 336 1.91 -8.50 17.88
C LEU A 336 1.50 -9.36 19.08
N GLY A 337 1.79 -10.66 19.06
CA GLY A 337 1.62 -11.56 20.21
C GLY A 337 2.50 -11.17 21.39
N ASP A 338 3.76 -10.81 21.13
CA ASP A 338 4.69 -10.32 22.15
C ASP A 338 4.18 -9.05 22.84
N LEU A 339 3.63 -8.09 22.07
CA LEU A 339 3.04 -6.87 22.63
C LEU A 339 1.83 -7.14 23.52
N LYS A 340 0.95 -8.07 23.13
CA LYS A 340 -0.22 -8.46 23.95
C LYS A 340 0.20 -9.12 25.26
N SER A 341 1.24 -9.95 25.23
CA SER A 341 1.75 -10.64 26.42
C SER A 341 2.40 -9.70 27.43
N GLN A 342 2.96 -8.57 26.97
CA GLN A 342 3.52 -7.53 27.85
C GLN A 342 2.47 -6.58 28.44
N ALA A 343 1.23 -6.61 27.92
CA ALA A 343 0.14 -5.73 28.35
C ALA A 343 -0.81 -6.37 29.38
N GLY A 344 -0.73 -7.69 29.57
CA GLY A 344 -1.39 -8.43 30.66
C GLY A 344 -0.44 -8.59 31.84
#